data_AF-A0A1L4BYN3-F1
#
_entry.id   AF-A0A1L4BYN3-F1
#
_cell.length_a   1.000
_cell.length_b   1.000
_cell.length_c   1.000
_cell.angle_alpha   90.00
_cell.angle_beta   90.00
_cell.angle_gamma   90.00
#
_symmetry.space_group_name_H-M   'P 1'
#
loop_
_entity.id
_entity.type
_entity.pdbx_description
1 polymer ?
#
loop_
_entity_poly.entity_id
_entity_poly.type
_entity_poly.pdbx_seq_one_letter_code
_entity_poly.pdbx_strand_id
1 'polypeptide(L)'
;MNKSTHNFLFSGLLGISIVLLLVGLFFSIVPQYPERSSSMIAGTIVYIGLALLAFSAKKHSTLSSKFLILSGLGLAGIHIYTEIQLLTSIGLFAITNMLGYTALISIGLAIGVKVLNKISKTSLGSLSLNGFLTAGVAFTYWHVASINIVRESFLFFIPFSILFFLTVGQFIYKVLKERNRTYLSVNS
;
A
#
# COMPACT_ATOMS: atom_id res chain seq x y z
N MET A 1 7.93 21.80 -16.72
CA MET A 1 7.21 20.63 -17.27
C MET A 1 5.71 20.81 -17.06
N ASN A 2 4.86 20.62 -18.08
CA ASN A 2 3.41 20.78 -17.95
C ASN A 2 2.85 19.74 -16.95
N LYS A 3 1.87 20.15 -16.12
CA LYS A 3 1.13 19.31 -15.16
C LYS A 3 0.56 18.03 -15.79
N SER A 4 0.17 18.10 -17.08
CA SER A 4 -0.27 16.95 -17.86
C SER A 4 0.85 15.92 -18.07
N THR A 5 2.02 16.37 -18.51
CA THR A 5 3.21 15.54 -18.74
C THR A 5 3.72 14.88 -17.46
N HIS A 6 3.70 15.61 -16.33
CA HIS A 6 4.07 15.06 -15.04
C HIS A 6 3.11 13.94 -14.59
N ASN A 7 1.81 14.12 -14.74
CA ASN A 7 0.83 13.10 -14.39
C ASN A 7 0.90 11.87 -15.29
N PHE A 8 1.24 12.06 -16.58
CA PHE A 8 1.43 10.97 -17.54
C PHE A 8 2.65 10.12 -17.17
N LEU A 9 3.81 10.76 -16.96
CA LEU A 9 5.04 10.04 -16.59
C LEU A 9 4.89 9.30 -15.26
N PHE A 10 4.26 9.94 -14.28
CA PHE A 10 4.06 9.34 -12.96
C PHE A 10 3.10 8.15 -13.00
N SER A 11 1.98 8.26 -13.74
CA SER A 11 1.04 7.16 -13.94
C SER A 11 1.65 6.03 -14.77
N GLY A 12 2.45 6.38 -15.79
CA GLY A 12 3.17 5.42 -16.62
C GLY A 12 4.19 4.62 -15.82
N LEU A 13 5.01 5.30 -15.01
CA LEU A 13 5.99 4.65 -14.13
C LEU A 13 5.31 3.74 -13.11
N LEU A 14 4.18 4.15 -12.55
CA LEU A 14 3.37 3.30 -11.67
C LEU A 14 2.85 2.05 -12.39
N GLY A 15 2.28 2.20 -13.58
CA GLY A 15 1.78 1.09 -14.37
C GLY A 15 2.88 0.09 -14.74
N ILE A 16 4.02 0.60 -15.23
CA ILE A 16 5.19 -0.23 -15.57
C ILE A 16 5.71 -0.96 -14.33
N SER A 17 5.79 -0.28 -13.18
CA SER A 17 6.24 -0.90 -11.94
C SER A 17 5.32 -2.04 -11.49
N ILE A 18 3.99 -1.87 -11.60
CA ILE A 18 3.04 -2.94 -11.27
C ILE A 18 3.23 -4.15 -12.20
N VAL A 19 3.37 -3.91 -13.52
CA VAL A 19 3.58 -4.99 -14.50
C VAL A 19 4.87 -5.74 -14.19
N LEU A 20 5.99 -5.02 -14.01
CA LEU A 20 7.28 -5.64 -13.69
C LEU A 20 7.26 -6.38 -12.36
N LEU A 21 6.56 -5.86 -11.35
CA LEU A 21 6.38 -6.52 -10.06
C LEU A 21 5.66 -7.87 -10.22
N LEU A 22 4.58 -7.90 -11.00
CA LEU A 22 3.84 -9.13 -11.28
C LEU A 22 4.68 -10.13 -12.10
N VAL A 23 5.45 -9.64 -13.07
CA VAL A 23 6.41 -10.48 -13.81
C VAL A 23 7.44 -11.07 -12.86
N GLY A 24 8.11 -10.25 -12.03
CA GLY A 24 9.07 -10.74 -11.04
C GLY A 24 8.47 -11.73 -10.04
N LEU A 25 7.20 -11.55 -9.68
CA LEU A 25 6.50 -12.48 -8.79
C LEU A 25 6.38 -13.86 -9.42
N PHE A 26 5.83 -13.95 -10.64
CA PHE A 26 5.54 -15.24 -11.27
C PHE A 26 6.77 -15.91 -11.89
N PHE A 27 7.77 -15.14 -12.33
CA PHE A 27 8.96 -15.68 -12.99
C PHE A 27 10.16 -15.88 -12.08
N SER A 28 10.22 -15.21 -10.92
CA SER A 28 11.37 -15.29 -10.02
C SER A 28 11.02 -15.77 -8.62
N ILE A 29 9.95 -15.26 -8.01
CA ILE A 29 9.61 -15.58 -6.62
C ILE A 29 8.84 -16.91 -6.50
N VAL A 30 7.71 -17.03 -7.21
CA VAL A 30 6.81 -18.19 -7.11
C VAL A 30 7.51 -19.52 -7.44
N PRO A 31 8.34 -19.62 -8.51
CA PRO A 31 9.01 -20.88 -8.84
C PRO A 31 10.04 -21.31 -7.78
N GLN A 32 10.66 -20.35 -7.08
CA GLN A 32 11.66 -20.64 -6.05
C GLN A 32 11.02 -20.91 -4.68
N TYR A 33 9.75 -20.53 -4.49
CA TYR A 33 9.03 -20.64 -3.23
C TYR A 33 7.59 -21.17 -3.41
N PRO A 34 7.41 -22.36 -4.04
CA PRO A 34 6.10 -22.86 -4.44
C PRO A 34 5.16 -23.10 -3.25
N GLU A 35 5.70 -23.54 -2.11
CA GLU A 35 4.92 -23.83 -0.90
C GLU A 35 4.30 -22.58 -0.24
N ARG A 36 4.85 -21.38 -0.50
CA ARG A 36 4.24 -20.11 -0.03
C ARG A 36 3.80 -19.19 -1.17
N SER A 37 3.68 -19.73 -2.38
CA SER A 37 3.28 -18.99 -3.57
C SER A 37 1.97 -18.23 -3.37
N SER A 38 0.97 -18.88 -2.77
CA SER A 38 -0.33 -18.26 -2.44
C SER A 38 -0.19 -17.02 -1.55
N SER A 39 0.65 -17.08 -0.51
CA SER A 39 0.90 -15.92 0.36
C SER A 39 1.59 -14.79 -0.39
N MET A 40 2.60 -15.12 -1.19
CA MET A 40 3.36 -14.14 -1.95
C MET A 40 2.47 -13.42 -2.96
N ILE A 41 1.57 -14.16 -3.62
CA ILE A 41 0.57 -13.60 -4.53
C ILE A 41 -0.41 -12.70 -3.78
N ALA A 42 -0.99 -13.19 -2.67
CA ALA A 42 -1.92 -12.41 -1.87
C ALA A 42 -1.28 -11.11 -1.35
N GLY A 43 -0.08 -11.20 -0.76
CA GLY A 43 0.66 -10.05 -0.24
C GLY A 43 0.99 -9.02 -1.34
N THR A 44 1.38 -9.49 -2.53
CA THR A 44 1.65 -8.60 -3.68
C THR A 44 0.39 -7.88 -4.15
N ILE A 45 -0.76 -8.57 -4.21
CA ILE A 45 -2.05 -7.97 -4.55
C ILE A 45 -2.45 -6.90 -3.51
N VAL A 46 -2.28 -7.19 -2.22
CA VAL A 46 -2.54 -6.22 -1.15
C VAL A 46 -1.65 -5.00 -1.29
N TYR A 47 -0.35 -5.20 -1.51
CA TYR A 47 0.60 -4.12 -1.68
C TYR A 47 0.23 -3.19 -2.84
N ILE A 48 -0.04 -3.78 -4.01
CA ILE A 48 -0.48 -3.04 -5.21
C ILE A 48 -1.79 -2.30 -4.90
N GLY A 49 -2.76 -2.96 -4.27
CA GLY A 49 -4.04 -2.38 -3.91
C GLY A 49 -3.89 -1.18 -2.98
N LEU A 50 -3.09 -1.30 -1.92
CA LEU A 50 -2.82 -0.19 -0.99
C LEU A 50 -2.13 0.99 -1.69
N ALA A 51 -1.14 0.71 -2.54
CA ALA A 51 -0.49 1.75 -3.34
C ALA A 51 -1.50 2.47 -4.24
N LEU A 52 -2.32 1.73 -5.00
CA LEU A 52 -3.36 2.29 -5.86
C LEU A 52 -4.41 3.09 -5.10
N LEU A 53 -4.81 2.64 -3.91
CA LEU A 53 -5.75 3.36 -3.03
C LEU A 53 -5.12 4.66 -2.52
N ALA A 54 -3.85 4.64 -2.11
CA ALA A 54 -3.10 5.83 -1.71
C ALA A 54 -3.05 6.85 -2.88
N PHE A 55 -2.76 6.37 -4.10
CA PHE A 55 -2.79 7.21 -5.30
C PHE A 55 -4.17 7.76 -5.63
N SER A 56 -5.22 6.95 -5.48
CA SER A 56 -6.58 7.36 -5.80
C SER A 56 -7.11 8.40 -4.82
N ALA A 57 -6.73 8.30 -3.53
CA ALA A 57 -7.00 9.29 -2.50
C ALA A 57 -6.33 10.67 -2.76
N LYS A 58 -5.40 10.76 -3.73
CA LYS A 58 -4.85 12.03 -4.24
C LYS A 58 -5.79 12.71 -5.24
N LYS A 59 -6.44 11.92 -6.11
CA LYS A 59 -7.09 12.41 -7.34
C LYS A 59 -8.58 12.70 -7.17
N HIS A 60 -9.28 11.92 -6.35
CA HIS A 60 -10.72 12.06 -6.15
C HIS A 60 -11.05 12.02 -4.65
N SER A 61 -11.58 13.12 -4.10
CA SER A 61 -12.25 13.15 -2.79
C SER A 61 -13.62 12.46 -2.81
N THR A 62 -14.07 12.01 -3.99
CA THR A 62 -15.41 11.45 -4.25
C THR A 62 -15.44 9.94 -4.36
N LEU A 63 -14.30 9.24 -4.27
CA LEU A 63 -14.32 7.78 -4.17
C LEU A 63 -15.12 7.40 -2.93
N SER A 64 -16.22 6.68 -3.16
CA SER A 64 -17.16 6.27 -2.12
C SER A 64 -16.36 5.71 -0.95
N SER A 65 -16.55 6.30 0.22
CA SER A 65 -15.83 5.92 1.42
C SER A 65 -15.93 4.42 1.70
N LYS A 66 -17.10 3.86 1.40
CA LYS A 66 -17.40 2.43 1.47
C LYS A 66 -16.50 1.60 0.56
N PHE A 67 -16.16 2.05 -0.64
CA PHE A 67 -15.30 1.32 -1.57
C PHE A 67 -13.86 1.24 -1.05
N LEU A 68 -13.27 2.35 -0.61
CA LEU A 68 -11.92 2.34 -0.04
C LEU A 68 -11.82 1.47 1.22
N ILE A 69 -12.86 1.48 2.06
CA ILE A 69 -12.96 0.65 3.27
C ILE A 69 -13.10 -0.83 2.91
N LEU A 70 -14.02 -1.17 1.98
CA LEU A 70 -14.23 -2.57 1.57
C LEU A 70 -12.99 -3.14 0.88
N SER A 71 -12.34 -2.36 0.02
CA SER A 71 -11.11 -2.78 -0.66
C SER A 71 -9.97 -2.93 0.34
N GLY A 72 -9.79 -1.99 1.27
CA GLY A 72 -8.77 -2.10 2.32
C GLY A 72 -8.99 -3.29 3.24
N LEU A 73 -10.23 -3.49 3.73
CA LEU A 73 -10.63 -4.64 4.55
C LEU A 73 -10.53 -5.96 3.80
N GLY A 74 -10.97 -6.00 2.55
CA GLY A 74 -10.93 -7.19 1.71
C GLY A 74 -9.50 -7.61 1.42
N LEU A 75 -8.64 -6.66 1.05
CA LEU A 75 -7.22 -6.92 0.80
C LEU A 75 -6.52 -7.38 2.09
N ALA A 76 -6.69 -6.63 3.19
CA ALA A 76 -6.18 -7.01 4.50
C ALA A 76 -6.67 -8.40 4.96
N GLY A 77 -7.97 -8.66 4.84
CA GLY A 77 -8.60 -9.92 5.22
C GLY A 77 -8.11 -11.09 4.38
N ILE A 78 -7.96 -10.92 3.07
CA ILE A 78 -7.40 -11.94 2.17
C ILE A 78 -5.97 -12.26 2.58
N HIS A 79 -5.13 -11.27 2.82
CA HIS A 79 -3.74 -11.52 3.21
C HIS A 79 -3.64 -12.18 4.58
N ILE A 80 -4.38 -11.69 5.58
CA ILE A 80 -4.44 -12.32 6.91
C ILE A 80 -4.96 -13.76 6.82
N TYR A 81 -6.02 -14.01 6.05
CA TYR A 81 -6.58 -15.35 5.88
C TYR A 81 -5.60 -16.31 5.21
N THR A 82 -4.91 -15.85 4.17
CA THR A 82 -3.92 -16.66 3.44
C THR A 82 -2.72 -16.99 4.32
N GLU A 83 -2.23 -16.01 5.09
CA GLU A 83 -1.16 -16.21 6.07
C GLU A 83 -1.61 -17.12 7.23
N ILE A 84 -2.84 -16.98 7.72
CA ILE A 84 -3.41 -17.87 8.75
C ILE A 84 -3.52 -19.31 8.23
N GLN A 85 -3.93 -19.53 6.98
CA GLN A 85 -3.95 -20.88 6.40
C GLN A 85 -2.55 -21.51 6.32
N LEU A 86 -1.54 -20.71 5.98
CA LEU A 86 -0.12 -21.13 6.02
C LEU A 86 0.42 -21.33 7.43
N LEU A 87 -0.24 -20.78 8.46
CA LEU A 87 0.10 -20.94 9.87
C LEU A 87 -0.66 -22.08 10.55
N THR A 88 -1.86 -22.45 10.08
CA THR A 88 -2.58 -23.62 10.59
C THR A 88 -1.84 -24.94 10.29
N SER A 89 -0.86 -24.92 9.39
CA SER A 89 0.11 -26.01 9.21
C SER A 89 1.35 -25.93 10.14
N ILE A 90 1.57 -24.82 10.86
CA ILE A 90 2.79 -24.54 11.67
C ILE A 90 2.50 -24.34 13.18
N GLY A 91 1.23 -24.16 13.58
CA GLY A 91 0.81 -24.11 14.98
C GLY A 91 0.75 -22.71 15.62
N LEU A 92 0.01 -22.63 16.73
CA LEU A 92 -0.58 -21.45 17.41
C LEU A 92 0.37 -20.36 17.93
N PHE A 93 1.66 -20.36 17.59
CA PHE A 93 2.67 -19.44 18.15
C PHE A 93 2.77 -18.07 17.43
N ALA A 94 1.86 -17.76 16.50
CA ALA A 94 2.03 -16.65 15.56
C ALA A 94 1.51 -15.28 16.02
N ILE A 95 0.74 -15.20 17.11
CA ILE A 95 0.15 -13.94 17.61
C ILE A 95 1.21 -13.01 18.22
N THR A 96 2.35 -13.56 18.68
CA THR A 96 3.48 -12.80 19.26
C THR A 96 4.58 -12.47 18.24
N ASN A 97 4.44 -12.88 16.98
CA ASN A 97 5.41 -12.65 15.92
C ASN A 97 4.99 -11.48 15.00
N MET A 98 5.90 -10.99 14.16
CA MET A 98 5.76 -9.92 13.16
C MET A 98 4.42 -9.97 12.37
N LEU A 99 3.83 -11.15 12.22
CA LEU A 99 2.54 -11.42 11.56
C LEU A 99 1.31 -10.99 12.37
N GLY A 100 1.32 -11.14 13.70
CA GLY A 100 0.28 -10.61 14.59
C GLY A 100 0.22 -9.08 14.55
N TYR A 101 1.38 -8.43 14.41
CA TYR A 101 1.47 -6.99 14.17
C TYR A 101 0.88 -6.60 12.81
N THR A 102 1.11 -7.37 11.76
CA THR A 102 0.51 -7.15 10.42
C THR A 102 -1.02 -7.18 10.49
N ALA A 103 -1.60 -8.18 11.16
CA ALA A 103 -3.05 -8.30 11.31
C ALA A 103 -3.67 -7.15 12.12
N LEU A 104 -3.03 -6.74 13.23
CA LEU A 104 -3.46 -5.60 14.03
C LEU A 104 -3.35 -4.28 13.26
N ILE A 105 -2.28 -4.09 12.48
CA ILE A 105 -2.09 -2.90 11.63
C ILE A 105 -3.12 -2.87 10.51
N SER A 106 -3.46 -4.01 9.91
CA SER A 106 -4.50 -4.16 8.91
C SER A 106 -5.90 -3.85 9.44
N ILE A 107 -6.23 -4.30 10.65
CA ILE A 107 -7.47 -3.95 11.35
C ILE A 107 -7.48 -2.47 11.71
N GLY A 108 -6.35 -1.94 12.20
CA GLY A 108 -6.13 -0.52 12.38
C GLY A 108 -6.41 0.24 11.08
N LEU A 109 -5.86 -0.23 9.96
CA LEU A 109 -6.03 0.30 8.60
C LEU A 109 -7.49 0.38 8.18
N ALA A 110 -8.26 -0.65 8.47
CA ALA A 110 -9.69 -0.66 8.22
C ALA A 110 -10.48 0.31 9.09
N ILE A 111 -10.16 0.39 10.38
CA ILE A 111 -10.86 1.24 11.35
C ILE A 111 -10.51 2.72 11.10
N GLY A 112 -9.23 3.05 10.93
CA GLY A 112 -8.75 4.39 10.59
C GLY A 112 -9.27 4.84 9.23
N VAL A 113 -9.24 3.93 8.23
CA VAL A 113 -10.21 3.77 7.13
C VAL A 113 -11.51 4.56 7.31
N LYS A 114 -12.39 3.90 8.06
CA LYS A 114 -13.77 4.27 8.35
C LYS A 114 -13.92 5.57 9.13
N VAL A 115 -13.07 5.82 10.11
CA VAL A 115 -13.11 7.03 10.95
C VAL A 115 -12.66 8.25 10.15
N LEU A 116 -11.52 8.17 9.47
CA LEU A 116 -10.96 9.27 8.70
C LEU A 116 -11.83 9.61 7.48
N ASN A 117 -12.54 8.62 6.92
CA ASN A 117 -13.45 8.88 5.80
C ASN A 117 -14.70 9.67 6.16
N LYS A 118 -15.19 9.57 7.40
CA LYS A 118 -16.28 10.45 7.85
C LYS A 118 -15.84 11.92 7.89
N ILE A 119 -14.53 12.15 8.04
CA ILE A 119 -13.89 13.47 8.20
C ILE A 119 -13.25 13.95 6.88
N SER A 120 -13.06 13.06 5.89
CA SER A 120 -12.28 13.26 4.65
C SER A 120 -12.86 14.29 3.67
N LYS A 121 -14.07 14.81 3.93
CA LYS A 121 -14.60 15.99 3.23
C LYS A 121 -13.76 17.24 3.49
N THR A 122 -12.99 17.26 4.59
CA THR A 122 -12.01 18.31 4.88
C THR A 122 -10.65 17.99 4.27
N SER A 123 -9.86 19.01 3.94
CA SER A 123 -8.51 18.79 3.39
C SER A 123 -7.60 18.03 4.36
N LEU A 124 -7.77 18.27 5.67
CA LEU A 124 -7.08 17.55 6.75
C LEU A 124 -7.47 16.06 6.78
N GLY A 125 -8.76 15.72 6.67
CA GLY A 125 -9.19 14.32 6.65
C GLY A 125 -8.68 13.56 5.42
N SER A 126 -8.63 14.21 4.26
CA SER A 126 -8.03 13.63 3.03
C SER A 126 -6.51 13.45 3.15
N LEU A 127 -5.83 14.34 3.89
CA LEU A 127 -4.40 14.22 4.17
C LEU A 127 -4.13 13.06 5.14
N SER A 128 -4.89 12.96 6.24
CA SER A 128 -4.79 11.88 7.21
C SER A 128 -5.06 10.52 6.58
N LEU A 129 -6.08 10.40 5.73
CA LEU A 129 -6.38 9.17 5.00
C LEU A 129 -5.23 8.74 4.09
N ASN A 130 -4.64 9.68 3.35
CA ASN A 130 -3.53 9.39 2.45
C ASN A 130 -2.26 9.00 3.24
N GLY A 131 -1.96 9.67 4.34
CA GLY A 131 -0.85 9.32 5.22
C GLY A 131 -1.01 7.94 5.84
N PHE A 132 -2.24 7.59 6.21
CA PHE A 132 -2.53 6.29 6.77
C PHE A 132 -2.37 5.14 5.78
N LEU A 133 -2.88 5.30 4.56
CA LEU A 133 -2.64 4.33 3.48
C LEU A 133 -1.15 4.22 3.13
N THR A 134 -0.42 5.34 3.15
CA THR A 134 1.04 5.38 2.92
C THR A 134 1.79 4.62 4.02
N ALA A 135 1.38 4.74 5.28
CA ALA A 135 1.94 3.95 6.37
C ALA A 135 1.69 2.45 6.18
N GLY A 136 0.50 2.07 5.69
CA GLY A 136 0.21 0.68 5.30
C GLY A 136 1.15 0.16 4.21
N VAL A 137 1.35 0.94 3.14
CA VAL A 137 2.32 0.60 2.09
C VAL A 137 3.74 0.47 2.65
N ALA A 138 4.16 1.38 3.53
CA ALA A 138 5.49 1.34 4.15
C ALA A 138 5.69 0.09 5.03
N PHE A 139 4.67 -0.28 5.79
CA PHE A 139 4.72 -1.48 6.62
C PHE A 139 4.78 -2.75 5.77
N THR A 140 3.92 -2.88 4.74
CA THR A 140 3.98 -4.03 3.81
C THR A 140 5.31 -4.08 3.07
N TYR A 141 5.86 -2.92 2.67
CA TYR A 141 7.18 -2.83 2.09
C TYR A 141 8.26 -3.39 3.01
N TRP A 142 8.32 -2.90 4.25
CA TRP A 142 9.28 -3.37 5.25
C TRP A 142 9.17 -4.88 5.51
N HIS A 143 7.94 -5.38 5.66
CA HIS A 143 7.70 -6.80 5.91
C HIS A 143 8.17 -7.67 4.74
N VAL A 144 7.76 -7.36 3.51
CA VAL A 144 8.10 -8.17 2.33
C VAL A 144 9.58 -8.03 1.96
N ALA A 145 10.17 -6.83 2.09
CA ALA A 145 11.60 -6.60 1.87
C ALA A 145 12.49 -7.29 2.93
N SER A 146 11.95 -7.71 4.07
CA SER A 146 12.69 -8.49 5.07
C SER A 146 12.97 -9.93 4.61
N ILE A 147 12.20 -10.44 3.64
CA ILE A 147 12.34 -11.80 3.09
C ILE A 147 13.53 -11.84 2.11
N ASN A 148 14.49 -12.74 2.33
CA ASN A 148 15.74 -12.74 1.58
C ASN A 148 15.54 -12.98 0.07
N ILE A 149 14.68 -13.95 -0.28
CA ILE A 149 14.40 -14.30 -1.68
C ILE A 149 13.76 -13.16 -2.48
N VAL A 150 13.01 -12.30 -1.79
CA VAL A 150 12.43 -11.09 -2.37
C VAL A 150 13.53 -10.11 -2.76
N ARG A 151 14.50 -9.88 -1.87
CA ARG A 151 15.61 -8.95 -2.12
C ARG A 151 16.54 -9.40 -3.23
N GLU A 152 16.79 -10.70 -3.32
CA GLU A 152 17.67 -11.30 -4.32
C GLU A 152 17.05 -11.30 -5.73
N SER A 153 15.72 -11.25 -5.81
CA SER A 153 15.00 -11.11 -7.09
C SER A 153 14.94 -9.65 -7.54
N PHE A 154 15.93 -9.19 -8.31
CA PHE A 154 15.93 -7.83 -8.86
C PHE A 154 14.66 -7.49 -9.65
N LEU A 155 14.12 -8.46 -10.39
CA LEU A 155 12.92 -8.28 -11.21
C LEU A 155 11.66 -8.02 -10.37
N PHE A 156 11.66 -8.45 -9.11
CA PHE A 156 10.59 -8.15 -8.15
C PHE A 156 10.96 -6.95 -7.26
N PHE A 157 12.15 -6.93 -6.68
CA PHE A 157 12.56 -5.97 -5.66
C PHE A 157 12.65 -4.52 -6.17
N ILE A 158 13.16 -4.32 -7.39
CA ILE A 158 13.30 -2.99 -7.98
C ILE A 158 11.91 -2.35 -8.20
N PRO A 159 10.97 -2.94 -8.96
CA PRO A 159 9.65 -2.35 -9.13
C PRO A 159 8.86 -2.24 -7.82
N PHE A 160 9.07 -3.17 -6.89
CA PHE A 160 8.52 -3.09 -5.53
C PHE A 160 8.98 -1.82 -4.81
N SER A 161 10.27 -1.54 -4.84
CA SER A 161 10.88 -0.35 -4.22
C SER A 161 10.45 0.94 -4.91
N ILE A 162 10.36 0.93 -6.24
CA ILE A 162 9.87 2.10 -7.02
C ILE A 162 8.44 2.45 -6.59
N LEU A 163 7.54 1.47 -6.48
CA LEU A 163 6.18 1.71 -6.01
C LEU A 163 6.16 2.34 -4.60
N PHE A 164 6.98 1.83 -3.68
CA PHE A 164 7.13 2.39 -2.33
C PHE A 164 7.53 3.87 -2.38
N PHE A 165 8.62 4.19 -3.08
CA PHE A 165 9.12 5.57 -3.16
C PHE A 165 8.14 6.50 -3.86
N LEU A 166 7.41 6.02 -4.87
CA LEU A 166 6.36 6.80 -5.53
C LEU A 166 5.21 7.11 -4.56
N THR A 167 4.76 6.15 -3.76
CA THR A 167 3.69 6.36 -2.79
C THR A 167 4.13 7.34 -1.69
N VAL A 168 5.32 7.16 -1.12
CA VAL A 168 5.86 8.05 -0.08
C VAL A 168 6.10 9.47 -0.63
N GLY A 169 6.74 9.58 -1.79
CA GLY A 169 6.98 10.86 -2.45
C GLY A 169 5.68 11.59 -2.78
N GLN A 170 4.64 10.86 -3.19
CA GLN A 170 3.31 11.42 -3.41
C GLN A 170 2.71 11.99 -2.13
N PHE A 171 2.82 11.28 -1.01
CA PHE A 171 2.31 11.75 0.27
C PHE A 171 3.05 13.01 0.74
N ILE A 172 4.40 13.00 0.71
CA ILE A 172 5.24 14.16 1.05
C ILE A 172 4.84 15.38 0.21
N TYR A 173 4.69 15.20 -1.10
CA TYR A 173 4.23 16.27 -1.99
C TYR A 173 2.87 16.84 -1.57
N LYS A 174 1.92 15.98 -1.17
CA LYS A 174 0.59 16.40 -0.70
C LYS A 174 0.67 17.18 0.61
N VAL A 175 1.50 16.73 1.56
CA VAL A 175 1.76 17.43 2.84
C VAL A 175 2.33 18.83 2.60
N LEU A 176 3.39 18.94 1.79
CA LEU A 176 4.04 20.22 1.48
C LEU A 176 3.08 21.20 0.81
N LYS A 177 2.26 20.69 -0.12
CA LYS A 177 1.25 21.50 -0.81
C LYS A 177 0.17 22.03 0.14
N GLU A 178 -0.30 21.20 1.06
CA GLU A 178 -1.35 21.61 2.01
C GLU A 178 -0.80 22.60 3.05
N ARG A 179 0.43 22.38 3.54
CA ARG A 179 1.14 23.35 4.40
C ARG A 179 1.22 24.73 3.75
N ASN A 180 1.61 24.80 2.47
CA ASN A 180 1.73 26.07 1.75
C ASN A 180 0.38 26.80 1.60
N ARG A 181 -0.72 26.05 1.42
CA ARG A 181 -2.07 26.63 1.36
C ARG A 181 -2.49 27.25 2.69
N THR A 182 -2.23 26.56 3.80
CA THR A 182 -2.52 27.09 5.14
C THR A 182 -1.70 28.34 5.42
N TYR A 183 -0.40 28.34 5.06
CA TYR A 183 0.45 29.53 5.21
C TYR A 183 -0.06 30.75 4.43
N LEU A 184 -0.53 30.55 3.20
CA LEU A 184 -1.07 31.63 2.38
C LEU A 184 -2.39 32.17 2.95
N SER A 185 -3.27 31.30 3.46
CA SER A 185 -4.56 31.68 4.05
C SER A 185 -4.44 32.47 5.35
N VAL A 186 -3.34 32.32 6.09
CA VAL A 186 -3.12 33.05 7.35
C VAL A 186 -2.54 34.45 7.11
N ASN A 187 -1.89 34.66 5.96
CA ASN A 187 -1.18 35.90 5.60
C ASN A 187 -1.89 36.73 4.52
N SER A 188 -3.11 36.34 4.14
CA SER A 188 -4.00 37.03 3.19
C SER A 188 -5.17 37.67 3.90
#